data_AF-A0A6J1P3J8-F1
#
_entry.id   AF-A0A6J1P3J8-F1
#
_cell.length_a   1.000
_cell.length_b   1.000
_cell.length_c   1.000
_cell.angle_alpha   90.00
_cell.angle_beta   90.00
_cell.angle_gamma   90.00
#
_symmetry.space_group_name_H-M   'P 1'
#
loop_
_entity.id
_entity.type
_entity.pdbx_description
1 polymer ?
#
loop_
_entity_poly.entity_id
_entity_poly.type
_entity_poly.pdbx_seq_one_letter_code
_entity_poly.pdbx_strand_id
1 'polypeptide(L)'
;MENDILDSLNDLGYEGPLQDEVAFAKALDGGPKSLEYTKLVHILAEELKKLCNLEETVNMMNNQDDSSSFLLELSSFLKELGCPYKKLVTGHMSSRLQNKEDKILLLDYLVSELMAARMVNVDCPKEKGSGMEIVMQESPTAKDLKDILITLKFNKPPPNITPEILFSKLEAKLKDTIQKEGEQLVGKPLYNKALSEKDWKNLETAFTEMYDEYRLRREMLITRLECTIQSFEVSTYLEVLSCIIINETFLQQK
;
A
#
# COMPACT_ATOMS: atom_id res chain seq x y z
N MET A 1 -3.62 16.06 -12.68
CA MET A 1 -2.52 16.18 -11.69
C MET A 1 -3.04 16.53 -10.30
N GLU A 2 -3.62 17.71 -10.03
CA GLU A 2 -4.17 17.99 -8.68
C GLU A 2 -5.29 17.02 -8.29
N ASN A 3 -6.25 16.79 -9.20
CA ASN A 3 -7.33 15.81 -8.99
C ASN A 3 -6.79 14.37 -8.87
N ASP A 4 -5.82 14.00 -9.70
CA ASP A 4 -5.18 12.68 -9.65
C ASP A 4 -4.50 12.42 -8.29
N ILE A 5 -3.91 13.46 -7.67
CA ILE A 5 -3.35 13.37 -6.30
C ILE A 5 -4.48 13.20 -5.28
N LEU A 6 -5.60 13.92 -5.41
CA LEU A 6 -6.75 13.77 -4.51
C LEU A 6 -7.35 12.36 -4.58
N ASP A 7 -7.51 11.82 -5.79
CA ASP A 7 -7.95 10.43 -6.01
C ASP A 7 -6.97 9.45 -5.36
N SER A 8 -5.66 9.65 -5.58
CA SER A 8 -4.62 8.80 -4.98
C SER A 8 -4.59 8.90 -3.45
N LEU A 9 -4.85 10.08 -2.87
CA LEU A 9 -4.96 10.24 -1.41
C LEU A 9 -6.18 9.50 -0.85
N ASN A 10 -7.30 9.48 -1.58
CA ASN A 10 -8.46 8.68 -1.21
C ASN A 10 -8.14 7.19 -1.27
N ASP A 11 -7.46 6.72 -2.31
CA ASP A 11 -7.02 5.33 -2.45
C ASP A 11 -6.04 4.90 -1.36
N LEU A 12 -5.20 5.84 -0.88
CA LEU A 12 -4.29 5.63 0.24
C LEU A 12 -5.00 5.60 1.60
N GLY A 13 -6.27 5.99 1.68
CA GLY A 13 -7.08 6.06 2.91
C GLY A 13 -6.80 7.30 3.76
N TYR A 14 -6.35 8.40 3.16
CA TYR A 14 -6.11 9.65 3.88
C TYR A 14 -7.43 10.33 4.27
N GLU A 15 -7.70 10.50 5.57
CA GLU A 15 -8.95 11.09 6.10
C GLU A 15 -8.81 12.57 6.55
N GLY A 16 -7.79 13.29 6.07
CA GLY A 16 -7.51 14.65 6.52
C GLY A 16 -8.26 15.75 5.75
N PRO A 17 -8.12 17.02 6.17
CA PRO A 17 -8.86 18.16 5.62
C PRO A 17 -8.51 18.49 4.16
N LEU A 18 -7.45 17.87 3.62
CA LEU A 18 -6.98 18.10 2.25
C LEU A 18 -7.65 17.17 1.22
N GLN A 19 -8.72 16.46 1.59
CA GLN A 19 -9.62 15.82 0.62
C GLN A 19 -10.49 16.85 -0.13
N ASP A 20 -10.76 18.00 0.48
CA ASP A 20 -11.51 19.09 -0.14
C ASP A 20 -10.62 19.86 -1.12
N GLU A 21 -11.06 19.99 -2.39
CA GLU A 21 -10.31 20.64 -3.46
C GLU A 21 -9.89 22.08 -3.10
N VAL A 22 -10.77 22.83 -2.41
CA VAL A 22 -10.51 24.22 -2.04
C VAL A 22 -9.45 24.30 -0.94
N ALA A 23 -9.55 23.44 0.08
CA ALA A 23 -8.55 23.32 1.13
C ALA A 23 -7.19 22.86 0.57
N PHE A 24 -7.19 21.92 -0.37
CA PHE A 24 -6.00 21.42 -1.04
C PHE A 24 -5.30 22.52 -1.85
N ALA A 25 -6.05 23.26 -2.68
CA ALA A 25 -5.51 24.38 -3.44
C ALA A 25 -4.89 25.46 -2.53
N LYS A 26 -5.57 25.79 -1.41
CA LYS A 26 -5.06 26.76 -0.42
C LYS A 26 -3.78 26.26 0.26
N ALA A 27 -3.70 24.98 0.57
CA ALA A 27 -2.49 24.38 1.15
C ALA A 27 -1.32 24.42 0.15
N LEU A 28 -1.58 24.14 -1.14
CA LEU A 28 -0.59 24.27 -2.21
C LEU A 28 -0.09 25.71 -2.37
N ASP A 29 -0.97 26.71 -2.28
CA ASP A 29 -0.54 28.12 -2.35
C ASP A 29 0.44 28.46 -1.22
N GLY A 30 0.17 27.99 0.00
CA GLY A 30 1.05 28.17 1.16
C GLY A 30 2.32 27.31 1.14
N GLY A 31 2.28 26.13 0.52
CA GLY A 31 3.41 25.21 0.36
C GLY A 31 4.18 24.97 1.67
N PRO A 32 5.52 25.18 1.69
CA PRO A 32 6.33 24.93 2.89
C PRO A 32 6.05 25.90 4.06
N LYS A 33 5.14 26.86 3.91
CA LYS A 33 4.62 27.72 5.00
C LYS A 33 3.21 27.36 5.44
N SER A 34 2.50 26.48 4.72
CA SER A 34 1.20 25.96 5.15
C SER A 34 1.40 24.79 6.11
N LEU A 35 0.74 24.86 7.27
CA LEU A 35 0.75 23.78 8.25
C LEU A 35 0.06 22.54 7.71
N GLU A 36 -1.00 22.71 6.92
CA GLU A 36 -1.74 21.61 6.31
C GLU A 36 -0.92 20.90 5.25
N TYR A 37 -0.23 21.64 4.37
CA TYR A 37 0.64 21.07 3.33
C TYR A 37 1.78 20.26 3.95
N THR A 38 2.49 20.85 4.92
CA THR A 38 3.62 20.18 5.58
C THR A 38 3.18 19.00 6.45
N LYS A 39 1.99 19.06 7.06
CA LYS A 39 1.39 17.93 7.77
C LYS A 39 1.10 16.76 6.83
N LEU A 40 0.58 17.03 5.63
CA LEU A 40 0.38 15.98 4.63
C LEU A 40 1.72 15.34 4.21
N VAL A 41 2.73 16.16 3.91
CA VAL A 41 4.08 15.67 3.58
C VAL A 41 4.65 14.82 4.72
N HIS A 42 4.48 15.25 5.98
CA HIS A 42 4.90 14.49 7.15
C HIS A 42 4.19 13.12 7.24
N ILE A 43 2.87 13.07 7.04
CA ILE A 43 2.10 11.81 7.10
C ILE A 43 2.62 10.82 6.05
N LEU A 44 2.80 11.29 4.81
CA LEU A 44 3.32 10.46 3.72
C LEU A 44 4.75 9.98 4.01
N ALA A 45 5.62 10.87 4.50
CA ALA A 45 7.01 10.57 4.82
C ALA A 45 7.14 9.58 6.00
N GLU A 46 6.32 9.70 7.04
CA GLU A 46 6.30 8.79 8.19
C GLU A 46 5.93 7.36 7.80
N GLU A 47 5.00 7.20 6.86
CA GLU A 47 4.61 5.88 6.38
C GLU A 47 5.70 5.28 5.48
N LEU A 48 6.23 6.08 4.54
CA LEU A 48 7.37 5.69 3.70
C LEU A 48 8.59 5.27 4.54
N LYS A 49 8.89 6.01 5.61
CA LYS A 49 9.96 5.67 6.55
C LYS A 49 9.81 4.26 7.09
N LYS A 50 8.59 3.88 7.51
CA LYS A 50 8.29 2.56 8.08
C LYS A 50 8.40 1.45 7.04
N LEU A 51 7.93 1.70 5.81
CA LEU A 51 7.92 0.70 4.73
C LEU A 51 9.30 0.51 4.09
N CYS A 52 10.08 1.58 3.98
CA CYS A 52 11.39 1.58 3.33
C CYS A 52 12.57 1.49 4.31
N ASN A 53 12.31 1.47 5.62
CA ASN A 53 13.32 1.44 6.69
C ASN A 53 14.33 2.59 6.60
N LEU A 54 13.81 3.81 6.44
CA LEU A 54 14.60 5.04 6.34
C LEU A 54 14.99 5.56 7.73
N GLU A 55 16.12 6.24 7.83
CA GLU A 55 16.60 6.87 9.06
C GLU A 55 16.06 8.31 9.21
N GLU A 56 16.06 9.08 8.12
CA GLU A 56 15.66 10.47 8.09
C GLU A 56 14.17 10.65 8.40
N THR A 57 13.82 11.78 8.99
CA THR A 57 12.43 12.14 9.35
C THR A 57 12.12 13.53 8.87
N VAL A 58 10.90 13.73 8.37
CA VAL A 58 10.31 15.05 8.19
C VAL A 58 9.39 15.30 9.37
N ASN A 59 9.66 16.29 10.22
CA ASN A 59 8.82 16.56 11.39
C ASN A 59 7.64 17.47 11.03
N MET A 60 6.56 17.37 11.83
CA MET A 60 5.47 18.33 11.73
C MET A 60 5.96 19.72 12.14
N MET A 61 5.61 20.74 11.36
CA MET A 61 5.79 22.12 11.79
C MET A 61 4.73 22.50 12.82
N ASN A 62 5.16 23.20 13.87
CA ASN A 62 4.23 23.81 14.82
C ASN A 62 3.92 25.25 14.41
N ASN A 63 4.90 25.93 13.81
CA ASN A 63 4.84 27.35 13.48
C ASN A 63 5.30 27.59 12.03
N GLN A 64 4.88 28.69 11.40
CA GLN A 64 5.32 29.03 10.03
C GLN A 64 6.82 29.36 9.93
N ASP A 65 7.43 29.77 11.05
CA ASP A 65 8.86 30.07 11.12
C ASP A 65 9.75 28.81 11.00
N ASP A 66 9.18 27.63 11.23
CA ASP A 66 9.87 26.33 11.14
C ASP A 66 10.10 25.88 9.68
N SER A 67 9.60 26.65 8.70
CA SER A 67 9.66 26.34 7.26
C SER A 67 11.07 26.01 6.77
N SER A 68 12.09 26.67 7.31
CA SER A 68 13.49 26.40 6.94
C SER A 68 13.99 25.05 7.48
N SER A 69 13.57 24.66 8.69
CA SER A 69 13.91 23.34 9.26
C SER A 69 13.21 22.23 8.48
N PHE A 70 11.91 22.42 8.21
CA PHE A 70 11.12 21.49 7.40
C PHE A 70 11.76 21.22 6.04
N LEU A 71 12.18 22.28 5.32
CA LEU A 71 12.83 22.11 4.01
C LEU A 71 14.16 21.35 4.10
N LEU A 72 14.92 21.52 5.19
CA LEU A 72 16.18 20.81 5.40
C LEU A 72 15.93 19.32 5.66
N GLU A 73 15.03 19.02 6.59
CA GLU A 73 14.61 17.66 6.92
C GLU A 73 14.04 16.92 5.70
N LEU A 74 13.15 17.58 4.96
CA LEU A 74 12.59 17.07 3.72
C LEU A 74 13.67 16.78 2.68
N SER A 75 14.69 17.65 2.56
CA SER A 75 15.75 17.44 1.60
C SER A 75 16.65 16.26 1.95
N SER A 76 16.94 16.06 3.24
CA SER A 76 17.67 14.87 3.71
C SER A 76 16.85 13.60 3.46
N PHE A 77 15.56 13.62 3.81
CA PHE A 77 14.64 12.52 3.59
C PHE A 77 14.54 12.13 2.10
N LEU A 78 14.32 13.09 1.21
CA LEU A 78 14.23 12.83 -0.23
C LEU A 78 15.55 12.32 -0.81
N LYS A 79 16.69 12.73 -0.25
CA LYS A 79 18.01 12.24 -0.66
C LYS A 79 18.21 10.78 -0.26
N GLU A 80 17.80 10.41 0.95
CA GLU A 80 17.85 9.02 1.42
C GLU A 80 16.90 8.11 0.62
N LEU A 81 15.69 8.59 0.33
CA LEU A 81 14.71 7.88 -0.51
C LEU A 81 15.18 7.72 -1.97
N GLY A 82 16.21 8.46 -2.40
CA GLY A 82 16.76 8.37 -3.74
C GLY A 82 15.97 9.18 -4.79
N CYS A 83 15.35 10.28 -4.37
CA CYS A 83 14.49 11.11 -5.23
C CYS A 83 15.22 11.55 -6.52
N PRO A 84 14.68 11.22 -7.72
CA PRO A 84 15.32 11.54 -8.99
C PRO A 84 15.22 13.03 -9.37
N TYR A 85 14.28 13.76 -8.76
CA TYR A 85 14.00 15.16 -9.06
C TYR A 85 15.01 16.08 -8.38
N LYS A 86 16.13 16.33 -9.05
CA LYS A 86 17.22 17.18 -8.54
C LYS A 86 16.76 18.55 -8.05
N LYS A 87 15.70 19.14 -8.62
CA LYS A 87 15.15 20.44 -8.20
C LYS A 87 14.52 20.43 -6.79
N LEU A 88 14.12 19.27 -6.28
CA LEU A 88 13.59 19.12 -4.92
C LEU A 88 14.71 18.91 -3.88
N VAL A 89 15.86 18.36 -4.30
CA VAL A 89 16.93 17.91 -3.39
C VAL A 89 18.18 18.79 -3.44
N THR A 90 18.48 19.38 -4.59
CA THR A 90 19.71 20.14 -4.88
C THR A 90 19.41 21.62 -5.11
N GLY A 91 20.45 22.46 -5.22
CA GLY A 91 20.30 23.91 -5.38
C GLY A 91 20.11 24.66 -4.06
N HIS A 92 19.81 25.97 -4.12
CA HIS A 92 19.67 26.80 -2.92
C HIS A 92 18.37 26.48 -2.18
N MET A 93 18.39 26.38 -0.84
CA MET A 93 17.22 25.97 -0.06
C MET A 93 15.99 26.87 -0.32
N SER A 94 16.21 28.18 -0.37
CA SER A 94 15.13 29.15 -0.62
C SER A 94 14.53 29.09 -2.02
N SER A 95 15.14 28.35 -2.96
CA SER A 95 14.59 28.16 -4.31
C SER A 95 13.73 26.90 -4.45
N ARG A 96 13.67 26.06 -3.42
CA ARG A 96 12.88 24.82 -3.43
C ARG A 96 11.42 25.09 -3.07
N LEU A 97 10.51 24.36 -3.70
CA LEU A 97 9.05 24.43 -3.49
C LEU A 97 8.46 25.86 -3.58
N GLN A 98 9.08 26.73 -4.38
CA GLN A 98 8.59 28.10 -4.59
C GLN A 98 7.36 28.09 -5.49
N ASN A 99 7.43 27.33 -6.58
CA ASN A 99 6.38 27.30 -7.59
C ASN A 99 5.35 26.21 -7.27
N LYS A 100 4.11 26.39 -7.73
CA LYS A 100 3.02 25.45 -7.49
C LYS A 100 3.34 24.07 -8.09
N GLU A 101 3.99 24.04 -9.25
CA GLU A 101 4.38 22.82 -9.95
C GLU A 101 5.36 21.96 -9.13
N ASP A 102 6.29 22.57 -8.42
CA ASP A 102 7.25 21.82 -7.59
C ASP A 102 6.60 21.25 -6.33
N LYS A 103 5.59 21.95 -5.79
CA LYS A 103 4.80 21.47 -4.65
C LYS A 103 3.90 20.30 -5.02
N ILE A 104 3.30 20.35 -6.21
CA ILE A 104 2.51 19.25 -6.77
C ILE A 104 3.44 18.06 -7.06
N LEU A 105 4.58 18.29 -7.69
CA LEU A 105 5.55 17.24 -8.01
C LEU A 105 6.03 16.51 -6.75
N LEU A 106 6.27 17.23 -5.65
CA LEU A 106 6.64 16.59 -4.39
C LEU A 106 5.55 15.64 -3.90
N LEU A 107 4.29 16.09 -3.88
CA LEU A 107 3.18 15.26 -3.40
C LEU A 107 2.96 14.06 -4.32
N ASP A 108 2.95 14.27 -5.64
CA ASP A 108 2.83 13.22 -6.64
C ASP A 108 3.92 12.15 -6.47
N TYR A 109 5.17 12.58 -6.29
CA TYR A 109 6.29 11.68 -6.02
C TYR A 109 6.10 10.89 -4.72
N LEU A 110 5.81 11.54 -3.60
CA LEU A 110 5.66 10.86 -2.31
C LEU A 110 4.47 9.88 -2.30
N VAL A 111 3.36 10.25 -2.92
CA VAL A 111 2.18 9.39 -3.07
C VAL A 111 2.49 8.18 -3.95
N SER A 112 3.15 8.38 -5.09
CA SER A 112 3.56 7.31 -5.99
C SER A 112 4.54 6.32 -5.33
N GLU A 113 5.56 6.84 -4.64
CA GLU A 113 6.51 6.01 -3.90
C GLU A 113 5.84 5.25 -2.76
N LEU A 114 4.86 5.87 -2.07
CA LEU A 114 4.14 5.20 -1.00
C LEU A 114 3.29 4.04 -1.53
N MET A 115 2.58 4.26 -2.63
CA MET A 115 1.84 3.20 -3.32
C MET A 115 2.77 2.07 -3.76
N ALA A 116 3.91 2.40 -4.38
CA ALA A 116 4.91 1.41 -4.78
C ALA A 116 5.48 0.64 -3.59
N ALA A 117 5.82 1.32 -2.49
CA ALA A 117 6.33 0.70 -1.27
C ALA A 117 5.30 -0.26 -0.64
N ARG A 118 4.01 0.12 -0.63
CA ARG A 118 2.91 -0.76 -0.18
C ARG A 118 2.79 -1.99 -1.07
N MET A 119 2.83 -1.83 -2.40
CA MET A 119 2.78 -2.95 -3.35
C MET A 119 3.96 -3.90 -3.16
N VAL A 120 5.18 -3.38 -3.06
CA VAL A 120 6.39 -4.19 -2.82
C VAL A 120 6.29 -4.94 -1.49
N ASN A 121 5.73 -4.33 -0.44
CA ASN A 121 5.55 -4.98 0.86
C ASN A 121 4.50 -6.11 0.83
N VAL A 122 3.53 -6.05 -0.09
CA VAL A 122 2.54 -7.11 -0.32
C VAL A 122 3.11 -8.25 -1.18
N ASP A 123 3.79 -7.90 -2.28
CA ASP A 123 4.30 -8.88 -3.27
C ASP A 123 5.58 -9.59 -2.80
N CYS A 124 6.40 -8.89 -2.02
CA CYS A 124 7.62 -9.40 -1.41
C CYS A 124 7.62 -9.04 0.08
N PRO A 125 7.04 -9.87 0.97
CA PRO A 125 7.24 -9.69 2.41
C PRO A 125 8.74 -9.87 2.67
N LYS A 126 9.50 -8.76 2.68
CA LYS A 126 10.94 -8.81 2.85
C LYS A 126 11.25 -9.53 4.17
N GLU A 127 12.02 -10.61 4.09
CA GLU A 127 12.83 -11.07 5.22
C GLU A 127 13.68 -9.88 5.67
N LYS A 128 13.30 -9.27 6.80
CA LYS A 128 13.94 -8.05 7.31
C LYS A 128 15.42 -8.31 7.60
N GLY A 129 16.29 -7.63 6.86
CA GLY A 129 17.73 -7.65 7.07
C GLY A 129 18.15 -6.91 8.35
N SER A 130 18.98 -7.59 9.15
CA SER A 130 20.12 -7.07 9.91
C SER A 130 19.99 -5.81 10.79
N GLY A 131 18.86 -5.61 11.47
CA GLY A 131 18.81 -4.83 12.70
C GLY A 131 18.63 -5.80 13.86
N MET A 132 19.47 -5.72 14.89
CA MET A 132 19.35 -6.55 16.10
C MET A 132 18.16 -6.06 16.96
N GLU A 133 16.96 -6.09 16.38
CA GLU A 133 15.70 -6.01 17.09
C GLU A 133 15.22 -7.45 17.23
N ILE A 134 15.26 -8.01 18.44
CA ILE A 134 14.59 -9.28 18.74
C ILE A 134 13.07 -8.99 18.79
N VAL A 135 12.52 -8.52 17.68
CA VAL A 135 11.11 -8.71 17.39
C VAL A 135 11.06 -10.10 16.83
N MET A 136 10.71 -11.08 17.68
CA MET A 136 10.36 -12.41 17.20
C MET A 136 9.36 -12.21 16.06
N GLN A 137 9.81 -12.46 14.83
CA GLN A 137 8.93 -12.55 13.67
C GLN A 137 8.03 -13.75 13.94
N GLU A 138 6.89 -13.50 14.60
CA GLU A 138 5.87 -14.51 14.78
C GLU A 138 5.37 -14.86 13.37
N SER A 139 5.46 -16.14 13.00
CA SER A 139 4.87 -16.58 11.75
C SER A 139 3.37 -16.27 11.76
N PRO A 140 2.72 -16.10 10.60
CA PRO A 140 1.26 -15.92 10.54
C PRO A 140 0.53 -16.97 11.38
N THR A 141 0.97 -18.23 11.30
CA THR A 141 0.45 -19.33 12.11
C THR A 141 0.65 -19.13 13.62
N ALA A 142 1.80 -18.61 14.05
CA ALA A 142 2.08 -18.33 15.46
C ALA A 142 1.25 -17.16 15.98
N LYS A 143 1.04 -16.13 15.15
CA LYS A 143 0.16 -15.00 15.45
C LYS A 143 -1.29 -15.46 15.61
N ASP A 144 -1.81 -16.22 14.64
CA ASP A 144 -3.17 -16.75 14.70
C ASP A 144 -3.38 -17.61 15.95
N LEU A 145 -2.42 -18.49 16.26
CA LEU A 145 -2.47 -19.32 17.48
C LEU A 145 -2.47 -18.47 18.75
N LYS A 146 -1.65 -17.42 18.81
CA LYS A 146 -1.60 -16.48 19.93
C LYS A 146 -2.92 -15.71 20.07
N ASP A 147 -3.49 -15.23 18.98
CA ASP A 147 -4.76 -14.51 18.97
C ASP A 147 -5.92 -15.41 19.45
N ILE A 148 -5.93 -16.68 19.02
CA ILE A 148 -6.87 -17.70 19.53
C ILE A 148 -6.70 -17.89 21.04
N LEU A 149 -5.47 -18.05 21.53
CA LEU A 149 -5.20 -18.24 22.95
C LEU A 149 -5.64 -17.03 23.78
N ILE A 150 -5.37 -15.81 23.30
CA ILE A 150 -5.81 -14.56 23.96
C ILE A 150 -7.34 -14.47 23.98
N THR A 151 -7.99 -14.73 22.84
CA THR A 151 -9.45 -14.69 22.69
C THR A 151 -10.14 -15.67 23.63
N LEU A 152 -9.61 -16.89 23.73
CA LEU A 152 -10.09 -17.91 24.65
C LEU A 152 -9.58 -17.72 26.09
N LYS A 153 -8.95 -16.58 26.40
CA LYS A 153 -8.45 -16.19 27.73
C LYS A 153 -7.55 -17.28 28.34
N PHE A 154 -6.66 -17.84 27.55
CA PHE A 154 -5.59 -18.70 28.06
C PHE A 154 -4.55 -17.87 28.80
N ASN A 155 -4.05 -18.41 29.90
CA ASN A 155 -2.84 -17.88 30.51
C ASN A 155 -1.65 -18.19 29.60
N LYS A 156 -0.62 -17.34 29.67
CA LYS A 156 0.62 -17.52 28.90
C LYS A 156 1.12 -18.97 29.07
N PRO A 157 1.26 -19.74 27.98
CA PRO A 157 1.68 -21.14 28.07
C PRO A 157 3.07 -21.26 28.71
N PRO A 158 3.34 -22.30 29.51
CA PRO A 158 4.66 -22.56 30.05
C PRO A 158 5.70 -22.71 28.92
N PRO A 159 6.95 -22.27 29.12
CA PRO A 159 7.98 -22.33 28.08
C PRO A 159 8.30 -23.75 27.59
N ASN A 160 7.97 -24.79 28.37
CA ASN A 160 8.23 -26.19 28.05
C ASN A 160 6.95 -26.97 27.64
N ILE A 161 5.87 -26.29 27.24
CA ILE A 161 4.65 -26.98 26.82
C ILE A 161 4.87 -27.68 25.47
N THR A 162 4.41 -28.92 25.33
CA THR A 162 4.43 -29.60 24.03
C THR A 162 3.24 -29.17 23.18
N PRO A 163 3.34 -29.21 21.84
CA PRO A 163 2.24 -28.90 20.94
C PRO A 163 0.99 -29.73 21.24
N GLU A 164 1.14 -31.03 21.52
CA GLU A 164 0.01 -31.93 21.78
C GLU A 164 -0.79 -31.48 23.01
N ILE A 165 -0.10 -31.12 24.09
CA ILE A 165 -0.75 -30.66 25.33
C ILE A 165 -1.42 -29.30 25.09
N LEU A 166 -0.78 -28.40 24.34
CA LEU A 166 -1.34 -27.10 24.01
C LEU A 166 -2.64 -27.25 23.20
N PHE A 167 -2.61 -28.01 22.11
CA PHE A 167 -3.77 -28.22 21.25
C PHE A 167 -4.88 -29.02 21.95
N SER A 168 -4.54 -30.01 22.78
CA SER A 168 -5.56 -30.73 23.57
C SER A 168 -6.30 -29.81 24.55
N LYS A 169 -5.58 -28.91 25.23
CA LYS A 169 -6.19 -27.92 26.12
C LYS A 169 -7.01 -26.90 25.35
N LEU A 170 -6.50 -26.45 24.20
CA LEU A 170 -7.19 -25.54 23.31
C LEU A 170 -8.52 -26.11 22.85
N GLU A 171 -8.53 -27.35 22.34
CA GLU A 171 -9.73 -28.04 21.89
C GLU A 171 -10.75 -28.20 23.02
N ALA A 172 -10.31 -28.60 24.21
CA ALA A 172 -11.17 -28.75 25.37
C ALA A 172 -11.83 -27.42 25.76
N LYS A 173 -11.07 -26.31 25.79
CA LYS A 173 -11.60 -25.00 26.13
C LYS A 173 -12.54 -24.46 25.05
N LEU A 174 -12.21 -24.69 23.78
CA LEU A 174 -13.08 -24.31 22.66
C LEU A 174 -14.43 -25.02 22.75
N LYS A 175 -14.46 -26.33 23.02
CA LYS A 175 -15.70 -27.10 23.23
C LYS A 175 -16.52 -26.55 24.39
N ASP A 176 -15.88 -26.25 25.52
CA ASP A 176 -16.55 -25.68 26.69
C ASP A 176 -17.14 -24.29 26.42
N THR A 177 -16.39 -23.41 25.72
CA THR A 177 -16.85 -22.07 25.33
C THR A 177 -18.02 -22.15 24.35
N ILE A 178 -17.95 -23.01 23.33
CA ILE A 178 -19.07 -23.22 22.40
C ILE A 178 -20.29 -23.77 23.13
N GLN A 179 -20.13 -24.67 24.10
CA GLN A 179 -21.25 -25.23 24.85
C GLN A 179 -21.92 -24.19 25.76
N LYS A 180 -21.16 -23.27 26.36
CA LYS A 180 -21.67 -22.26 27.30
C LYS A 180 -22.22 -21.01 26.61
N GLU A 181 -21.51 -20.52 25.60
CA GLU A 181 -21.71 -19.19 25.00
C GLU A 181 -21.92 -19.24 23.48
N GLY A 182 -21.92 -20.45 22.87
CA GLY A 182 -21.94 -20.61 21.42
C GLY A 182 -23.16 -20.03 20.72
N GLU A 183 -24.34 -20.04 21.37
CA GLU A 183 -25.55 -19.46 20.79
C GLU A 183 -25.45 -17.92 20.63
N GLN A 184 -24.71 -17.24 21.50
CA GLN A 184 -24.49 -15.79 21.42
C GLN A 184 -23.31 -15.43 20.52
N LEU A 185 -22.26 -16.26 20.48
CA LEU A 185 -21.01 -15.95 19.77
C LEU A 185 -21.02 -16.38 18.30
N VAL A 186 -21.50 -17.60 18.03
CA VAL A 186 -21.45 -18.22 16.69
C VAL A 186 -22.83 -18.53 16.12
N GLY A 187 -23.87 -18.42 16.93
CA GLY A 187 -25.25 -18.62 16.52
C GLY A 187 -25.57 -20.09 16.21
N LYS A 188 -26.73 -20.30 15.59
CA LYS A 188 -27.19 -21.65 15.20
C LYS A 188 -26.46 -22.10 13.93
N PRO A 189 -25.85 -23.31 13.92
CA PRO A 189 -25.19 -23.82 12.73
C PRO A 189 -26.20 -23.97 11.58
N LEU A 190 -25.85 -23.41 10.41
CA LEU A 190 -26.62 -23.56 9.18
C LEU A 190 -26.58 -25.00 8.64
N TYR A 191 -25.52 -25.73 8.97
CA TYR A 191 -25.30 -27.12 8.60
C TYR A 191 -24.79 -27.91 9.81
N ASN A 192 -25.47 -28.99 10.16
CA ASN A 192 -25.22 -29.76 11.38
C ASN A 192 -24.96 -31.25 11.13
N LYS A 193 -24.71 -31.64 9.87
CA LYS A 193 -24.36 -33.01 9.50
C LYS A 193 -22.85 -33.12 9.31
N ALA A 194 -22.29 -34.28 9.60
CA ALA A 194 -20.91 -34.56 9.22
C ALA A 194 -20.86 -34.69 7.69
N LEU A 195 -19.93 -33.97 7.06
CA LEU A 195 -19.67 -34.10 5.63
C LEU A 195 -18.99 -35.45 5.37
N SER A 196 -19.55 -36.24 4.45
CA SER A 196 -18.91 -37.48 4.01
C SER A 196 -17.71 -37.19 3.10
N GLU A 197 -16.83 -38.17 2.88
CA GLU A 197 -15.73 -38.02 1.91
C GLU A 197 -16.24 -37.64 0.51
N LYS A 198 -17.42 -38.13 0.13
CA LYS A 198 -18.05 -37.77 -1.14
C LYS A 198 -18.47 -36.30 -1.16
N ASP A 199 -19.02 -35.78 -0.06
CA ASP A 199 -19.42 -34.38 0.04
C ASP A 199 -18.21 -33.45 0.01
N TRP A 200 -17.12 -33.83 0.69
CA TRP A 200 -15.84 -33.11 0.65
C TRP A 200 -15.26 -33.05 -0.77
N LYS A 201 -15.23 -34.19 -1.47
CA LYS A 201 -14.78 -34.23 -2.87
C LYS A 201 -15.63 -33.36 -3.77
N ASN A 202 -16.95 -33.41 -3.63
CA ASN A 202 -17.84 -32.57 -4.43
C ASN A 202 -17.61 -31.07 -4.15
N LEU A 203 -17.41 -30.70 -2.88
CA LEU A 203 -17.11 -29.32 -2.48
C LEU A 203 -15.77 -28.85 -3.05
N GLU A 204 -14.73 -29.69 -2.98
CA GLU A 204 -13.41 -29.40 -3.53
C GLU A 204 -13.45 -29.24 -5.05
N THR A 205 -14.19 -30.11 -5.75
CA THR A 205 -14.42 -29.97 -7.20
C THR A 205 -15.10 -28.64 -7.52
N ALA A 206 -16.22 -28.34 -6.87
CA ALA A 206 -16.95 -27.09 -7.12
C ALA A 206 -16.12 -25.84 -6.80
N PHE A 207 -15.34 -25.89 -5.71
CA PHE A 207 -14.40 -24.83 -5.36
C PHE A 207 -13.35 -24.64 -6.44
N THR A 208 -12.74 -25.73 -6.92
CA THR A 208 -11.68 -25.70 -7.94
C THR A 208 -12.22 -25.13 -9.25
N GLU A 209 -13.38 -25.61 -9.71
CA GLU A 209 -14.05 -25.11 -10.92
C GLU A 209 -14.35 -23.60 -10.81
N MET A 210 -14.92 -23.15 -9.69
CA MET A 210 -15.23 -21.74 -9.48
C MET A 210 -13.96 -20.89 -9.41
N TYR A 211 -12.92 -21.37 -8.73
CA TYR A 211 -11.64 -20.71 -8.61
C TYR A 211 -10.97 -20.53 -9.98
N ASP A 212 -10.91 -21.59 -10.78
CA ASP A 212 -10.34 -21.56 -12.11
C ASP A 212 -11.12 -20.64 -13.05
N GLU A 213 -12.44 -20.68 -13.00
CA GLU A 213 -13.28 -19.79 -13.80
C GLU A 213 -13.08 -18.32 -13.42
N TYR A 214 -12.98 -18.01 -12.12
CA TYR A 214 -12.70 -16.66 -11.64
C TYR A 214 -11.29 -16.20 -12.04
N ARG A 215 -10.29 -17.06 -11.88
CA ARG A 215 -8.90 -16.80 -12.27
C ARG A 215 -8.81 -16.50 -13.77
N LEU A 216 -9.40 -17.34 -14.62
CA LEU A 216 -9.43 -17.17 -16.07
C LEU A 216 -10.13 -15.88 -16.48
N ARG A 217 -11.26 -15.53 -15.86
CA ARG A 217 -11.94 -14.25 -16.12
C ARG A 217 -11.06 -13.07 -15.78
N ARG A 218 -10.37 -13.10 -14.62
CA ARG A 218 -9.47 -12.02 -14.20
C ARG A 218 -8.31 -11.88 -15.18
N GLU A 219 -7.65 -12.97 -15.55
CA GLU A 219 -6.56 -12.99 -16.52
C GLU A 219 -7.02 -12.46 -17.87
N MET A 220 -8.17 -12.91 -18.38
CA MET A 220 -8.71 -12.44 -19.66
C MET A 220 -9.02 -10.94 -19.65
N LEU A 221 -9.58 -10.40 -18.56
CA LEU A 221 -9.84 -8.97 -18.42
C LEU A 221 -8.54 -8.15 -18.41
N ILE A 222 -7.51 -8.63 -17.71
CA ILE A 222 -6.19 -7.99 -17.66
C ILE A 222 -5.55 -8.03 -19.05
N THR A 223 -5.49 -9.19 -19.70
CA THR A 223 -4.92 -9.30 -21.07
C THR A 223 -5.68 -8.44 -22.06
N ARG A 224 -7.02 -8.35 -21.97
CA ARG A 224 -7.80 -7.46 -22.84
C ARG A 224 -7.46 -6.00 -22.62
N LEU A 225 -7.24 -5.59 -21.37
CA LEU A 225 -6.79 -4.24 -21.05
C LEU A 225 -5.40 -3.98 -21.65
N GLU A 226 -4.46 -4.91 -21.48
CA GLU A 226 -3.10 -4.83 -22.04
C GLU A 226 -3.13 -4.71 -23.57
N CYS A 227 -3.87 -5.57 -24.26
CA CYS A 227 -4.02 -5.49 -25.72
C CYS A 227 -4.66 -4.17 -26.16
N THR A 228 -5.61 -3.64 -25.39
CA THR A 228 -6.24 -2.35 -25.67
C THR A 228 -5.20 -1.23 -25.58
N ILE A 229 -4.40 -1.18 -24.50
CA ILE A 229 -3.31 -0.20 -24.33
C ILE A 229 -2.30 -0.30 -25.48
N GLN A 230 -1.83 -1.51 -25.79
CA GLN A 230 -0.87 -1.75 -26.88
C GLN A 230 -1.42 -1.31 -28.25
N SER A 231 -2.73 -1.45 -28.49
CA SER A 231 -3.33 -1.00 -29.75
C SER A 231 -3.23 0.52 -29.96
N PHE A 232 -3.29 1.31 -28.88
CA PHE A 232 -3.09 2.76 -28.94
C PHE A 232 -1.62 3.12 -29.16
N GLU A 233 -0.69 2.39 -28.54
CA GLU A 233 0.74 2.58 -28.78
C GLU A 233 1.10 2.32 -30.25
N VAL A 234 0.65 1.20 -30.83
CA VAL A 234 0.92 0.86 -32.24
C VAL A 234 0.31 1.90 -33.20
N SER A 235 -0.87 2.46 -32.89
CA SER A 235 -1.47 3.54 -33.68
C SER A 235 -0.59 4.79 -33.70
N THR A 236 -0.03 5.19 -32.55
CA THR A 236 0.87 6.35 -32.48
C THR A 236 2.17 6.14 -33.25
N TYR A 237 2.75 4.93 -33.23
CA TYR A 237 3.93 4.62 -34.05
C TYR A 237 3.62 4.59 -35.56
N LEU A 238 2.45 4.08 -35.96
CA LEU A 238 2.02 4.06 -37.36
C LEU A 238 1.70 5.46 -37.90
N GLU A 239 1.13 6.35 -37.08
CA GLU A 239 0.93 7.76 -37.44
C GLU A 239 2.26 8.48 -37.68
N VAL A 240 3.25 8.25 -36.79
CA VAL A 240 4.60 8.82 -36.96
C VAL A 240 5.30 8.26 -38.22
N LEU A 241 5.19 6.95 -38.48
CA LEU A 241 5.74 6.33 -39.69
C LEU A 241 5.04 6.81 -40.97
N SER A 242 3.72 6.98 -40.95
CA SER A 242 2.95 7.58 -42.05
C SER A 242 3.43 9.01 -42.36
N CYS A 243 3.64 9.83 -41.34
CA CYS A 243 4.19 11.17 -41.50
C CYS A 243 5.63 11.19 -42.07
N ILE A 244 6.47 10.21 -41.71
CA ILE A 244 7.84 10.09 -42.24
C ILE A 244 7.81 9.65 -43.72
N ILE A 245 6.98 8.66 -44.07
CA ILE A 245 6.90 8.13 -45.44
C ILE A 245 6.34 9.17 -46.42
N ILE A 246 5.35 9.97 -46.00
CA ILE A 246 4.78 11.06 -46.81
C ILE A 246 5.82 12.16 -47.08
N ASN A 247 6.70 12.46 -46.11
CA ASN A 247 7.75 13.47 -46.29
C ASN A 247 8.88 12.99 -47.22
N GLU A 248 9.27 11.71 -47.19
CA GLU A 248 10.29 11.18 -48.11
C GLU A 248 9.79 11.12 -49.56
N THR A 249 8.52 10.79 -49.79
CA THR A 249 7.95 10.80 -51.16
C THR A 249 7.82 12.20 -51.74
N PHE A 250 7.61 13.23 -50.91
CA PHE A 250 7.58 14.63 -51.34
C PHE A 250 8.98 15.19 -51.70
N LEU A 251 10.04 14.64 -51.10
CA LEU A 251 11.43 15.05 -51.36
C LEU A 251 12.03 14.41 -52.62
N GLN A 252 11.47 13.30 -53.12
CA GLN A 252 11.93 12.66 -54.37
C GLN A 252 11.24 13.17 -55.64
N GLN A 253 10.22 14.04 -55.54
CA GLN A 253 9.52 14.63 -56.69
C GLN A 253 9.90 16.09 -56.99
N LYS A 254 11.00 16.59 -56.44
CA LYS A 254 11.53 17.95 -56.68
C LYS A 254 12.98 17.89 -57.13
#